data_AF-A0A401IQU6-F1
#
_entry.id   AF-A0A401IQU6-F1
#
_cell.length_a   1.000
_cell.length_b   1.000
_cell.length_c   1.000
_cell.angle_alpha   90.00
_cell.angle_beta   90.00
_cell.angle_gamma   90.00
#
_symmetry.space_group_name_H-M   'P 1'
#
loop_
_entity.id
_entity.type
_entity.pdbx_description
1 polymer ?
#
loop_
_entity_poly.entity_id
_entity_poly.type
_entity_poly.pdbx_seq_one_letter_code
_entity_poly.pdbx_strand_id
1 'polypeptide(L)'
;MVTYVSGNEVKSLDHTGNISDITAGTLLGLNHEIQTNNGRIAIRSSRSTIYRVGPQSSFSVQQAIAGEVAIFYGKVYTDSLRSKEIVDGAKYRTSCYLPGPVTGLITNIDAETDRYYSFSDPLEIMEYDEQGERFQIARVEPFSKLELSFDDSLKMRERYKIVATLKLDDAEIASLYSDWVSPIKWK
;
A
#
# COMPACT_ATOMS: atom_id res chain seq x y z
N MET A 1 -14.77 -2.67 -2.35
CA MET A 1 -15.30 -4.05 -2.37
C MET A 1 -14.17 -5.03 -2.63
N VAL A 2 -14.17 -6.15 -1.93
CA VAL A 2 -13.25 -7.27 -2.18
C VAL A 2 -13.62 -7.95 -3.49
N THR A 3 -12.68 -8.10 -4.40
CA THR A 3 -12.89 -8.71 -5.72
C THR A 3 -12.26 -10.10 -5.83
N TYR A 4 -11.34 -10.43 -4.94
CA TYR A 4 -10.63 -11.71 -4.92
C TYR A 4 -10.13 -12.02 -3.51
N VAL A 5 -10.17 -13.29 -3.13
CA VAL A 5 -9.57 -13.83 -1.90
C VAL A 5 -8.91 -15.16 -2.24
N SER A 6 -7.66 -15.35 -1.84
CA SER A 6 -6.95 -16.63 -1.96
C SER A 6 -6.70 -17.22 -0.58
N GLY A 7 -7.06 -18.50 -0.41
CA GLY A 7 -6.91 -19.20 0.88
C GLY A 7 -8.03 -18.87 1.87
N ASN A 8 -8.14 -19.68 2.93
CA ASN A 8 -9.17 -19.54 3.97
C ASN A 8 -8.67 -18.79 5.22
N GLU A 9 -7.46 -18.24 5.15
CA GLU A 9 -6.78 -17.64 6.29
C GLU A 9 -6.93 -16.12 6.35
N VAL A 10 -7.54 -15.48 5.35
CA VAL A 10 -7.75 -14.04 5.38
C VAL A 10 -8.89 -13.74 6.35
N LYS A 11 -8.59 -12.92 7.38
CA LYS A 11 -9.55 -12.52 8.40
C LYS A 11 -9.88 -11.04 8.28
N SER A 12 -11.14 -10.70 8.53
CA SER A 12 -11.60 -9.33 8.71
C SER A 12 -11.94 -9.11 10.17
N LEU A 13 -11.48 -8.00 10.74
CA LEU A 13 -11.94 -7.43 12.00
C LEU A 13 -12.85 -6.25 11.66
N ASP A 14 -14.11 -6.32 12.08
CA ASP A 14 -15.05 -5.21 11.88
C ASP A 14 -14.90 -4.11 12.97
N HIS A 15 -15.63 -3.02 12.80
CA HIS A 15 -15.64 -1.88 13.73
C HIS A 15 -16.15 -2.23 15.15
N THR A 16 -16.78 -3.37 15.34
CA THR A 16 -17.25 -3.87 16.65
C THR A 16 -16.27 -4.84 17.30
N GLY A 17 -15.17 -5.17 16.62
CA GLY A 17 -14.16 -6.11 17.08
C GLY A 17 -14.48 -7.58 16.76
N ASN A 18 -15.48 -7.86 15.92
CA ASN A 18 -15.78 -9.23 15.52
C ASN A 18 -14.85 -9.68 14.39
N ILE A 19 -14.31 -10.88 14.55
CA ILE A 19 -13.47 -11.52 13.54
C ILE A 19 -14.34 -12.41 12.65
N SER A 20 -14.20 -12.27 11.35
CA SER A 20 -14.92 -13.06 10.34
C SER A 20 -14.03 -13.43 9.16
N ASP A 21 -14.41 -14.49 8.47
CA ASP A 21 -13.81 -14.82 7.18
C ASP A 21 -14.29 -13.83 6.12
N ILE A 22 -13.40 -13.50 5.18
CA ILE A 22 -13.71 -12.58 4.09
C ILE A 22 -13.91 -13.33 2.77
N THR A 23 -14.86 -12.87 1.97
CA THR A 23 -15.16 -13.46 0.66
C THR A 23 -15.19 -12.39 -0.43
N ALA A 24 -15.09 -12.82 -1.68
CA ALA A 24 -15.31 -11.91 -2.80
C ALA A 24 -16.74 -11.36 -2.76
N GLY A 25 -16.91 -10.06 -2.98
CA GLY A 25 -18.18 -9.35 -2.82
C GLY A 25 -18.32 -8.62 -1.48
N THR A 26 -17.48 -8.90 -0.47
CA THR A 26 -17.53 -8.18 0.82
C THR A 26 -17.28 -6.68 0.61
N LEU A 27 -18.16 -5.85 1.18
CA LEU A 27 -17.98 -4.41 1.28
C LEU A 27 -17.15 -4.10 2.53
N LEU A 28 -16.19 -3.19 2.38
CA LEU A 28 -15.33 -2.75 3.47
C LEU A 28 -15.79 -1.37 3.90
N GLY A 29 -16.19 -1.25 5.16
CA GLY A 29 -16.53 0.02 5.78
C GLY A 29 -15.31 0.66 6.44
N LEU A 30 -15.53 1.87 6.96
CA LEU A 30 -14.56 2.57 7.79
C LEU A 30 -14.17 1.69 9.00
N ASN A 31 -12.89 1.68 9.34
CA ASN A 31 -12.28 0.92 10.44
C ASN A 31 -12.43 -0.62 10.33
N HIS A 32 -12.78 -1.16 9.17
CA HIS A 32 -12.58 -2.59 8.91
C HIS A 32 -11.10 -2.84 8.66
N GLU A 33 -10.51 -3.75 9.43
CA GLU A 33 -9.14 -4.21 9.23
C GLU A 33 -9.16 -5.61 8.61
N ILE A 34 -8.36 -5.82 7.58
CA ILE A 34 -8.14 -7.12 6.97
C ILE A 34 -6.72 -7.54 7.23
N GLN A 35 -6.55 -8.79 7.64
CA GLN A 35 -5.26 -9.45 7.82
C GLN A 35 -5.17 -10.65 6.90
N THR A 36 -4.15 -10.69 6.05
CA THR A 36 -4.07 -11.72 5.01
C THR A 36 -3.50 -13.05 5.48
N ASN A 37 -2.74 -13.09 6.58
CA ASN A 37 -2.04 -14.31 7.03
C ASN A 37 -1.27 -14.95 5.85
N ASN A 38 -1.47 -16.21 5.48
CA ASN A 38 -0.81 -16.75 4.27
C ASN A 38 -1.62 -16.54 2.97
N GLY A 39 -2.78 -15.90 3.07
CA GLY A 39 -3.68 -15.61 1.96
C GLY A 39 -3.33 -14.34 1.18
N ARG A 40 -4.20 -13.99 0.24
CA ARG A 40 -4.08 -12.79 -0.61
C ARG A 40 -5.46 -12.24 -0.89
N ILE A 41 -5.57 -10.94 -1.10
CA ILE A 41 -6.84 -10.31 -1.50
C ILE A 41 -6.62 -9.24 -2.56
N ALA A 42 -7.61 -9.07 -3.43
CA ALA A 42 -7.73 -7.87 -4.25
C ALA A 42 -8.96 -7.08 -3.82
N ILE A 43 -8.81 -5.77 -3.72
CA ILE A 43 -9.85 -4.83 -3.35
C ILE A 43 -9.94 -3.79 -4.45
N ARG A 44 -11.17 -3.46 -4.85
CA ARG A 44 -11.46 -2.34 -5.73
C ARG A 44 -12.21 -1.26 -4.96
N SER A 45 -11.67 -0.05 -4.91
CA SER A 45 -12.36 1.10 -4.32
C SER A 45 -13.50 1.57 -5.24
N SER A 46 -14.39 2.40 -4.70
CA SER A 46 -15.44 3.08 -5.48
C SER A 46 -14.84 3.95 -6.60
N ARG A 47 -13.67 4.56 -6.36
CA ARG A 47 -12.90 5.35 -7.33
C ARG A 47 -12.03 4.51 -8.27
N SER A 48 -12.31 3.21 -8.41
CA SER A 48 -11.57 2.28 -9.29
C SER A 48 -10.09 2.08 -8.98
N THR A 49 -9.60 2.49 -7.81
CA THR A 49 -8.27 2.09 -7.34
C THR A 49 -8.26 0.60 -7.03
N ILE A 50 -7.25 -0.09 -7.50
CA ILE A 50 -7.01 -1.50 -7.21
C ILE A 50 -5.95 -1.58 -6.12
N TYR A 51 -6.26 -2.30 -5.05
CA TYR A 51 -5.28 -2.73 -4.05
C TYR A 51 -5.14 -4.23 -4.12
N ARG A 52 -3.91 -4.72 -4.26
CA ARG A 52 -3.59 -6.15 -4.18
C ARG A 52 -2.68 -6.35 -2.99
N VAL A 53 -3.18 -7.10 -2.01
CA VAL A 53 -2.56 -7.27 -0.71
C VAL A 53 -2.08 -8.71 -0.64
N GLY A 54 -0.76 -8.87 -0.51
CA GLY A 54 -0.09 -10.16 -0.44
C GLY A 54 -0.24 -10.84 0.92
N PRO A 55 0.44 -11.99 1.11
CA PRO A 55 0.53 -12.63 2.42
C PRO A 55 1.20 -11.73 3.45
N GLN A 56 0.92 -11.99 4.73
CA GLN A 56 1.53 -11.37 5.90
C GLN A 56 1.38 -9.84 5.87
N SER A 57 0.21 -9.37 5.44
CA SER A 57 -0.07 -7.97 5.16
C SER A 57 -1.41 -7.57 5.76
N SER A 58 -1.63 -6.27 5.91
CA SER A 58 -2.90 -5.74 6.37
C SER A 58 -3.40 -4.58 5.50
N PHE A 59 -4.72 -4.41 5.51
CA PHE A 59 -5.41 -3.35 4.81
C PHE A 59 -6.60 -2.87 5.63
N SER A 60 -6.82 -1.57 5.65
CA SER A 60 -7.98 -0.95 6.28
C SER A 60 -8.33 0.35 5.58
N VAL A 61 -9.53 0.85 5.82
CA VAL A 61 -9.93 2.21 5.44
C VAL A 61 -10.16 2.97 6.72
N GLN A 62 -9.46 4.09 6.93
CA GLN A 62 -9.50 4.85 8.18
C GLN A 62 -9.58 6.35 7.91
N GLN A 63 -10.02 7.10 8.92
CA GLN A 63 -9.95 8.54 8.93
C GLN A 63 -8.51 8.99 9.22
N ALA A 64 -7.95 9.82 8.35
CA ALA A 64 -6.64 10.44 8.51
C ALA A 64 -6.72 11.96 8.23
N ILE A 65 -5.58 12.65 8.36
CA ILE A 65 -5.48 14.10 8.10
C ILE A 65 -5.96 14.44 6.67
N ALA A 66 -5.68 13.57 5.71
CA ALA A 66 -6.11 13.71 4.32
C ALA A 66 -7.55 13.26 4.04
N GLY A 67 -8.35 12.92 5.06
CA GLY A 67 -9.69 12.37 4.91
C GLY A 67 -9.75 10.85 5.10
N GLU A 68 -10.76 10.22 4.51
CA GLU A 68 -10.85 8.75 4.49
C GLU A 68 -9.82 8.18 3.50
N VAL A 69 -8.82 7.45 4.02
CA VAL A 69 -7.72 6.90 3.23
C VAL A 69 -7.57 5.41 3.44
N ALA A 70 -7.09 4.71 2.41
CA ALA A 70 -6.61 3.35 2.56
C ALA A 70 -5.32 3.36 3.38
N ILE A 71 -5.30 2.58 4.47
CA ILE A 71 -4.11 2.34 5.29
C ILE A 71 -3.71 0.88 5.15
N PHE A 72 -2.46 0.63 4.78
CA PHE A 72 -1.97 -0.73 4.58
C PHE A 72 -0.54 -0.95 5.07
N TYR A 73 -0.17 -2.21 5.27
CA TYR A 73 1.16 -2.64 5.72
C TYR A 73 1.51 -3.99 5.10
N GLY A 74 2.81 -4.27 4.96
CA GLY A 74 3.32 -5.52 4.40
C GLY A 74 3.57 -5.38 2.90
N LYS A 75 3.03 -6.29 2.09
CA LYS A 75 3.24 -6.38 0.64
C LYS A 75 1.99 -5.93 -0.11
N VAL A 76 1.96 -4.68 -0.55
CA VAL A 76 0.76 -4.09 -1.15
C VAL A 76 1.09 -3.37 -2.45
N TYR A 77 0.42 -3.81 -3.52
CA TYR A 77 0.39 -3.14 -4.80
C TYR A 77 -0.85 -2.26 -4.90
N THR A 78 -0.68 -1.06 -5.43
CA THR A 78 -1.75 -0.12 -5.75
C THR A 78 -1.67 0.27 -7.23
N ASP A 79 -2.83 0.39 -7.89
CA ASP A 79 -2.99 0.97 -9.22
C ASP A 79 -4.24 1.86 -9.21
N SER A 80 -4.01 3.17 -9.25
CA SER A 80 -5.06 4.16 -9.41
C SER A 80 -5.00 4.91 -10.74
N LEU A 81 -4.09 4.57 -11.66
CA LEU A 81 -3.98 5.24 -12.97
C LEU A 81 -5.16 4.91 -13.89
N ARG A 82 -5.90 3.85 -13.56
CA ARG A 82 -7.18 3.51 -14.21
C ARG A 82 -8.36 4.29 -13.64
N SER A 83 -8.16 5.08 -12.58
CA SER A 83 -9.17 6.01 -12.06
C SER A 83 -9.27 7.22 -12.98
N LYS A 84 -10.50 7.63 -13.32
CA LYS A 84 -10.77 8.90 -14.00
C LYS A 84 -10.99 10.06 -13.01
N GLU A 85 -10.96 9.77 -11.71
CA GLU A 85 -11.24 10.71 -10.63
C GLU A 85 -9.99 10.98 -9.80
N ILE A 86 -9.93 12.16 -9.17
CA ILE A 86 -8.91 12.50 -8.18
C ILE A 86 -9.02 11.47 -7.05
N VAL A 87 -7.95 10.70 -6.83
CA VAL A 87 -7.89 9.68 -5.79
C VAL A 87 -7.17 10.29 -4.60
N ASP A 88 -7.84 10.32 -3.45
CA ASP A 88 -7.18 10.62 -2.18
C ASP A 88 -6.16 9.51 -1.96
N GLY A 89 -4.90 9.90 -1.77
CA GLY A 89 -3.77 8.99 -1.72
C GLY A 89 -3.93 7.86 -0.70
N ALA A 90 -2.93 6.99 -0.62
CA ALA A 90 -2.91 5.94 0.40
C ALA A 90 -1.89 6.25 1.49
N LYS A 91 -2.02 5.60 2.65
CA LYS A 91 -1.00 5.62 3.69
C LYS A 91 -0.44 4.22 3.89
N TYR A 92 0.87 4.10 3.80
CA TYR A 92 1.57 2.93 4.30
C TYR A 92 1.89 3.13 5.80
N ARG A 93 1.60 2.12 6.63
CA ARG A 93 1.47 2.22 8.09
C ARG A 93 2.68 2.85 8.80
N THR A 94 3.89 2.68 8.27
CA THR A 94 5.14 3.27 8.79
C THR A 94 5.28 4.76 8.46
N SER A 95 4.14 5.48 8.51
CA SER A 95 4.07 6.93 8.39
C SER A 95 4.49 7.48 7.01
N CYS A 96 4.09 6.80 5.93
CA CYS A 96 4.35 7.28 4.57
C CYS A 96 3.04 7.43 3.78
N TYR A 97 2.68 8.66 3.42
CA TYR A 97 1.61 8.93 2.47
C TYR A 97 2.13 8.82 1.03
N LEU A 98 1.32 8.17 0.20
CA LEU A 98 1.49 8.05 -1.23
C LEU A 98 0.43 8.95 -1.89
N PRO A 99 0.78 10.16 -2.34
CA PRO A 99 -0.18 11.07 -2.93
C PRO A 99 -0.75 10.50 -4.22
N GLY A 100 -2.07 10.51 -4.37
CA GLY A 100 -2.74 10.02 -5.58
C GLY A 100 -2.51 10.90 -6.80
N PRO A 101 -2.61 10.33 -8.02
CA PRO A 101 -2.73 8.90 -8.33
C PRO A 101 -1.41 8.13 -8.12
N VAL A 102 -1.51 6.87 -7.67
CA VAL A 102 -0.37 6.01 -7.34
C VAL A 102 -0.42 4.70 -8.12
N THR A 103 0.68 4.36 -8.80
CA THR A 103 0.99 2.98 -9.20
C THR A 103 2.32 2.56 -8.60
N GLY A 104 2.28 1.56 -7.73
CA GLY A 104 3.47 1.15 -6.99
C GLY A 104 3.25 -0.14 -6.21
N LEU A 105 4.35 -0.78 -5.84
CA LEU A 105 4.38 -1.87 -4.88
C LEU A 105 5.20 -1.43 -3.68
N ILE A 106 4.71 -1.71 -2.49
CA ILE A 106 5.48 -1.52 -1.26
C ILE A 106 5.59 -2.87 -0.57
N THR A 107 6.77 -3.16 -0.04
CA THR A 107 7.04 -4.37 0.74
C THR A 107 7.83 -4.01 1.99
N ASN A 108 7.42 -4.48 3.15
CA ASN A 108 8.29 -4.47 4.32
C ASN A 108 9.48 -5.42 4.10
N ILE A 109 10.69 -4.97 4.39
CA ILE A 109 11.90 -5.82 4.44
C ILE A 109 12.03 -6.38 5.86
N ASP A 110 11.92 -5.49 6.84
CA ASP A 110 11.96 -5.80 8.27
C ASP A 110 11.01 -4.87 9.04
N ALA A 111 11.22 -4.70 10.35
CA ALA A 111 10.36 -3.89 11.20
C ALA A 111 10.50 -2.38 10.95
N GLU A 112 11.65 -1.93 10.44
CA GLU A 112 12.04 -0.52 10.34
C GLU A 112 12.42 -0.10 8.92
N THR A 113 12.46 -1.04 7.97
CA THR A 113 12.82 -0.81 6.58
C THR A 113 11.74 -1.30 5.64
N ASP A 114 11.29 -0.38 4.78
CA ASP A 114 10.35 -0.65 3.70
C ASP A 114 11.01 -0.43 2.35
N ARG A 115 10.56 -1.19 1.35
CA ARG A 115 10.98 -1.04 -0.04
C ARG A 115 9.81 -0.61 -0.91
N TYR A 116 10.04 0.45 -1.66
CA TYR A 116 9.10 1.07 -2.58
C TYR A 116 9.56 0.80 -4.00
N TYR A 117 8.66 0.27 -4.83
CA TYR A 117 8.89 0.01 -6.24
C TYR A 117 8.01 0.92 -7.06
N SER A 118 8.63 1.66 -7.99
CA SER A 118 7.93 2.39 -9.04
C SER A 118 7.81 1.50 -10.29
N PHE A 119 6.78 1.76 -11.08
CA PHE A 119 6.57 1.10 -12.37
C PHE A 119 6.86 2.10 -13.50
N SER A 120 5.90 2.36 -14.38
CA SER A 120 6.04 3.33 -15.48
C SER A 120 6.17 4.78 -15.01
N ASP A 121 5.61 5.09 -13.85
CA ASP A 121 5.50 6.44 -13.32
C ASP A 121 6.29 6.57 -12.02
N PRO A 122 6.83 7.77 -11.72
CA PRO A 122 7.52 8.02 -10.47
C PRO A 122 6.57 7.85 -9.28
N LEU A 123 7.12 7.36 -8.17
CA LEU A 123 6.39 7.23 -6.91
C LEU A 123 6.88 8.27 -5.92
N GLU A 124 5.97 9.15 -5.50
CA GLU A 124 6.24 10.15 -4.47
C GLU A 124 5.95 9.57 -3.08
N ILE A 125 6.84 9.83 -2.12
CA ILE A 125 6.71 9.42 -0.72
C ILE A 125 6.75 10.67 0.15
N MET A 126 5.71 10.87 0.95
CA MET A 126 5.48 12.11 1.69
C MET A 126 5.03 11.81 3.13
N GLU A 127 5.14 12.79 4.01
CA GLU A 127 4.48 12.76 5.32
C GLU A 127 4.08 14.19 5.73
N TYR A 128 3.27 14.30 6.78
CA TYR A 128 2.92 15.53 7.47
C TYR A 128 3.78 15.69 8.71
N ASP A 129 4.35 16.87 8.91
CA ASP A 129 5.08 17.18 10.14
C ASP A 129 4.13 17.38 11.33
N GLU A 130 4.71 17.68 12.49
CA GLU A 130 3.98 17.86 13.74
C GLU A 130 3.00 19.04 13.71
N GLN A 131 3.09 19.93 12.72
CA GLN A 131 2.15 21.04 12.51
C GLN A 131 1.06 20.69 11.48
N GLY A 132 1.10 19.49 10.88
CA GLY A 132 0.21 19.11 9.81
C GLY A 132 0.63 19.66 8.45
N GLU A 133 1.88 20.13 8.30
CA GLU A 133 2.42 20.60 7.03
C GLU A 133 3.06 19.44 6.26
N ARG A 134 2.70 19.31 4.99
CA ARG A 134 3.18 18.21 4.15
C ARG A 134 4.64 18.46 3.72
N PHE A 135 5.46 17.42 3.75
CA PHE A 135 6.82 17.42 3.22
C PHE A 135 7.13 16.13 2.46
N GLN A 136 8.04 16.24 1.50
CA GLN A 136 8.50 15.10 0.70
C GLN A 136 9.62 14.39 1.44
N ILE A 137 9.50 13.07 1.57
CA ILE A 137 10.55 12.21 2.11
C ILE A 137 11.48 11.78 0.98
N ALA A 138 10.92 11.23 -0.10
CA ALA A 138 11.67 10.71 -1.22
C ALA A 138 10.81 10.62 -2.49
N ARG A 139 11.49 10.40 -3.61
CA ARG A 139 10.90 10.11 -4.92
C ARG A 139 11.60 8.90 -5.52
N VAL A 140 10.82 7.92 -5.97
CA VAL A 140 11.32 6.74 -6.67
C VAL A 140 11.09 6.94 -8.16
N GLU A 141 12.18 7.10 -8.91
CA GLU A 141 12.10 7.25 -10.38
C GLU A 141 11.54 6.01 -11.06
N PRO A 142 10.91 6.11 -12.25
CA PRO A 142 10.36 4.96 -12.97
C PRO A 142 11.30 3.76 -13.06
N PHE A 143 10.73 2.56 -12.97
CA PHE A 143 11.44 1.28 -13.01
C PHE A 143 12.62 1.20 -12.04
N SER A 144 12.43 1.74 -10.83
CA SER A 144 13.42 1.73 -9.76
C SER A 144 12.79 1.28 -8.45
N LYS A 145 13.64 0.88 -7.51
CA LYS A 145 13.29 0.60 -6.13
C LYS A 145 14.09 1.48 -5.18
N LEU A 146 13.44 1.88 -4.09
CA LEU A 146 14.03 2.65 -3.01
C LEU A 146 13.77 1.95 -1.69
N GLU A 147 14.80 1.84 -0.86
CA GLU A 147 14.70 1.35 0.52
C GLU A 147 14.71 2.53 1.48
N LEU A 148 13.69 2.61 2.30
CA LEU A 148 13.47 3.68 3.26
C LEU A 148 13.45 3.06 4.66
N SER A 149 14.42 3.46 5.48
CA SER A 149 14.41 3.16 6.90
C SER A 149 13.71 4.29 7.66
N PHE A 150 12.99 3.94 8.72
CA PHE A 150 12.39 4.92 9.64
C PHE A 150 12.77 4.63 11.10
N ASP A 151 12.92 5.70 11.88
CA ASP A 151 13.15 5.67 13.33
C ASP A 151 12.09 6.53 14.01
N ASP A 152 11.18 5.91 14.76
CA ASP A 152 10.05 6.59 15.40
C ASP A 152 10.45 7.43 16.62
N SER A 153 11.66 7.24 17.14
CA SER A 153 12.23 8.01 18.26
C SER A 153 12.68 9.42 17.83
N LEU A 154 12.86 9.65 16.53
CA LEU A 154 13.26 10.94 15.97
C LEU A 154 12.05 11.84 15.68
N LYS A 155 12.34 13.14 15.51
CA LYS A 155 11.35 14.13 15.03
C LYS A 155 10.92 13.81 13.62
N MET A 156 9.69 14.17 13.23
CA MET A 156 9.04 13.67 12.01
C MET A 156 9.90 13.80 10.74
N ARG A 157 10.54 14.95 10.53
CA ARG A 157 11.39 15.21 9.36
C ARG A 157 12.74 14.48 9.39
N GLU A 158 13.16 14.02 10.55
CA GLU A 158 14.41 13.31 10.80
C GLU A 158 14.22 11.78 10.83
N ARG A 159 12.97 11.29 10.92
CA ARG A 159 12.66 9.86 11.03
C ARG A 159 13.17 9.04 9.85
N TYR A 160 13.17 9.61 8.65
CA TYR A 160 13.33 8.83 7.43
C TYR A 160 14.72 8.95 6.85
N LYS A 161 15.28 7.81 6.43
CA LYS A 161 16.57 7.73 5.77
C LYS A 161 16.50 6.82 4.55
N ILE A 162 16.91 7.34 3.40
CA ILE A 162 17.10 6.53 2.20
C ILE A 162 18.33 5.64 2.42
N VAL A 163 18.12 4.33 2.40
CA VAL A 163 19.16 3.30 2.58
C VAL A 163 19.79 2.97 1.23
N ALA A 164 18.96 2.77 0.21
CA ALA A 164 19.41 2.41 -1.14
C ALA A 164 18.42 2.88 -2.20
N THR A 165 18.95 3.19 -3.38
CA THR A 165 18.16 3.42 -4.60
C THR A 165 18.79 2.64 -5.74
N LEU A 166 18.01 1.78 -6.40
CA LEU A 166 18.48 0.88 -7.44
C LEU A 166 17.51 0.87 -8.61
N LYS A 167 18.03 0.79 -9.84
CA LYS A 167 17.20 0.49 -11.00
C LYS A 167 16.81 -0.99 -10.97
N LEU A 168 15.60 -1.28 -11.43
CA LEU A 168 15.15 -2.65 -11.66
C LEU A 168 15.74 -3.15 -12.97
N ASP A 169 16.16 -4.42 -12.98
CA ASP A 169 16.49 -5.10 -14.24
C ASP A 169 15.23 -5.68 -14.92
N ASP A 170 15.38 -6.11 -16.17
CA ASP A 170 14.27 -6.63 -16.97
C ASP A 170 13.60 -7.87 -16.35
N ALA A 171 14.37 -8.71 -15.64
CA ALA A 171 13.86 -9.91 -14.99
C ALA A 171 13.03 -9.56 -13.76
N GLU A 172 13.51 -8.61 -12.94
CA GLU A 172 12.75 -8.06 -11.82
C GLU A 172 11.45 -7.40 -12.29
N ILE A 173 11.52 -6.58 -13.34
CA ILE A 173 10.33 -5.96 -13.96
C ILE A 173 9.34 -7.03 -14.38
N ALA A 174 9.77 -8.03 -15.17
CA ALA A 174 8.89 -9.09 -15.64
C ALA A 174 8.21 -9.87 -14.50
N SER A 175 8.96 -10.18 -13.44
CA SER A 175 8.41 -10.84 -12.25
C SER A 175 7.36 -9.97 -11.56
N LEU A 176 7.65 -8.71 -11.31
CA LEU A 176 6.73 -7.79 -10.65
C LEU A 176 5.43 -7.61 -11.44
N TYR A 177 5.52 -7.46 -12.77
CA TYR A 177 4.34 -7.38 -13.62
C TYR A 177 3.52 -8.67 -13.63
N SER A 178 4.17 -9.84 -13.69
CA SER A 178 3.49 -11.13 -13.63
C SER A 178 2.79 -11.36 -12.29
N ASP A 179 3.44 -10.97 -11.18
CA ASP A 179 2.97 -11.23 -9.83
C ASP A 179 1.91 -10.25 -9.38
N TRP A 180 2.06 -8.96 -9.70
CA TRP A 180 1.30 -7.88 -9.08
C TRP A 180 0.48 -7.04 -10.04
N VAL A 181 0.79 -6.99 -11.34
CA VAL A 181 0.04 -6.18 -12.32
C VAL A 181 -0.94 -7.04 -13.11
N SER A 182 -0.48 -8.20 -13.58
CA SER A 182 -1.30 -9.16 -14.32
C SER A 182 -2.49 -9.63 -13.47
N PRO A 183 -3.72 -9.63 -13.99
CA PRO A 183 -4.88 -10.06 -13.23
C PRO A 183 -4.94 -11.57 -13.01
N ILE A 184 -4.09 -12.36 -13.67
CA ILE A 184 -4.16 -13.83 -13.69
C ILE A 184 -4.05 -14.42 -12.27
N LYS A 185 -3.23 -13.83 -11.40
CA LYS A 185 -3.05 -14.30 -10.00
C LYS A 185 -4.06 -13.70 -9.01
N TRP A 186 -5.01 -12.89 -9.48
CA TRP A 186 -5.88 -12.03 -8.66
C TRP A 186 -7.35 -12.06 -9.14
N LYS A 187 -7.77 -13.16 -9.74
CA LYS A 187 -9.12 -13.42 -10.24
C LYS A 187 -9.58 -14.79 -9.82
#